data_AF-A0A931W2C5-F1
#
_entry.id   AF-A0A931W2C5-F1
#
_cell.length_a   1.000
_cell.length_b   1.000
_cell.length_c   1.000
_cell.angle_alpha   90.00
_cell.angle_beta   90.00
_cell.angle_gamma   90.00
#
_symmetry.space_group_name_H-M   'P 1'
#
loop_
_entity.id
_entity.type
_entity.pdbx_description
1 polymer ?
#
loop_
_entity_poly.entity_id
_entity_poly.type
_entity_poly.pdbx_seq_one_letter_code
_entity_poly.pdbx_strand_id
1 'polypeptide(L)' 'MRREENLETTLGDLVTALTEETVQLVPDEKLAHTLVAYMLADVLNNWRSISNTWH' A
#
# COMPACT_ATOMS: atom_id res chain seq x y z
N MET A 1 4.03 -11.84 28.04
CA MET A 1 4.76 -11.44 26.82
C MET A 1 3.77 -11.36 25.68
N ARG A 2 3.52 -10.17 25.15
CA ARG A 2 2.64 -9.98 23.99
C ARG A 2 3.38 -10.61 22.80
N ARG A 3 2.78 -11.61 22.17
CA ARG A 3 3.29 -12.20 20.93
C ARG A 3 3.20 -11.08 19.91
N GLU A 4 4.33 -10.53 19.48
CA GLU A 4 4.38 -9.77 18.24
C GLU A 4 4.05 -10.80 17.14
N GLU A 5 2.76 -10.86 16.78
CA GLU A 5 2.37 -11.52 15.54
C GLU A 5 3.00 -10.71 14.43
N ASN A 6 4.17 -11.16 13.96
CA ASN A 6 4.72 -10.72 12.70
C ASN A 6 3.69 -11.08 11.63
N LEU A 7 2.83 -10.12 11.30
CA LEU A 7 1.90 -10.22 10.19
C LEU A 7 2.75 -10.35 8.92
N GLU A 8 2.99 -11.58 8.50
CA GLU A 8 3.56 -11.90 7.20
C GLU A 8 2.56 -11.47 6.13
N THR A 9 2.64 -10.19 5.76
CA THR A 9 1.87 -9.59 4.68
C THR A 9 2.82 -9.33 3.53
N THR A 10 2.42 -9.77 2.35
CA THR A 10 3.19 -9.59 1.13
C THR A 10 2.80 -8.28 0.45
N LEU A 11 3.67 -7.79 -0.43
CA LEU A 11 3.31 -6.69 -1.32
C LEU A 11 2.07 -7.03 -2.19
N GLY A 12 1.87 -8.31 -2.51
CA GLY A 12 0.68 -8.77 -3.24
C GLY A 12 -0.61 -8.59 -2.43
N ASP A 13 -0.56 -8.85 -1.12
CA ASP A 13 -1.72 -8.65 -0.23
C ASP A 13 -2.08 -7.17 -0.13
N LEU A 14 -1.07 -6.30 -0.03
CA LEU A 14 -1.25 -4.85 -0.03
C LEU A 14 -1.89 -4.35 -1.34
N VAL A 15 -1.38 -4.81 -2.49
CA VAL A 15 -1.93 -4.46 -3.82
C VAL A 15 -3.39 -4.88 -3.93
N THR A 16 -3.70 -6.10 -3.46
CA THR A 16 -5.05 -6.66 -3.53
C THR A 16 -6.04 -5.84 -2.68
N ALA A 17 -5.70 -5.59 -1.41
CA ALA A 17 -6.56 -4.82 -0.51
C ALA A 17 -6.77 -3.37 -1.00
N LEU A 18 -5.71 -2.71 -1.48
CA LEU A 18 -5.81 -1.37 -2.05
C LEU A 18 -6.69 -1.34 -3.29
N THR A 19 -6.60 -2.38 -4.14
CA THR A 19 -7.42 -2.47 -5.34
C THR A 19 -8.88 -2.65 -4.99
N GLU A 20 -9.21 -3.58 -4.08
CA GLU A 20 -10.56 -3.84 -3.61
C GLU A 20 -11.24 -2.61 -3.00
N GLU A 21 -10.51 -1.82 -2.20
CA GLU A 21 -11.03 -0.57 -1.65
C GLU A 21 -11.18 0.52 -2.73
N THR A 22 -10.21 0.63 -3.65
CA THR A 22 -10.24 1.69 -4.67
C THR A 22 -11.37 1.46 -5.68
N VAL A 23 -11.67 0.22 -6.08
CA VAL A 23 -12.78 -0.06 -7.01
C VAL A 23 -14.15 0.23 -6.39
N GLN A 24 -14.29 0.23 -5.06
CA GLN A 24 -15.53 0.66 -4.40
C GLN A 24 -15.73 2.19 -4.50
N LEU A 25 -14.63 2.95 -4.57
CA LEU A 25 -14.64 4.42 -4.63
C LEU A 25 -14.62 4.95 -6.06
N VAL A 26 -14.06 4.18 -7.00
CA VAL A 26 -13.86 4.57 -8.40
C VAL A 26 -14.51 3.53 -9.30
N PRO A 27 -15.68 3.82 -9.88
CA PRO A 27 -16.42 2.88 -10.73
C PRO A 27 -15.70 2.49 -12.03
N ASP A 28 -14.77 3.32 -12.49
CA ASP A 28 -13.92 3.01 -13.65
C ASP A 28 -12.73 2.16 -13.19
N GLU A 29 -12.75 0.89 -13.59
CA GLU A 29 -11.73 -0.10 -13.23
C GLU A 29 -10.32 0.33 -13.67
N LYS A 30 -10.17 0.92 -14.85
CA LYS A 30 -8.86 1.36 -15.36
C LYS A 30 -8.33 2.53 -14.55
N LEU A 31 -9.21 3.45 -14.17
CA LEU A 31 -8.86 4.57 -13.31
C LEU A 31 -8.50 4.11 -11.89
N ALA A 32 -9.22 3.13 -11.34
CA ALA A 32 -8.93 2.54 -10.03
C ALA A 32 -7.53 1.92 -9.99
N HIS A 33 -7.17 1.08 -10.97
CA HIS A 33 -5.82 0.51 -11.07
C HIS A 33 -4.73 1.55 -11.23
N THR A 34 -5.01 2.62 -11.99
CA THR A 34 -4.07 3.74 -12.16
C THR A 34 -3.81 4.44 -10.83
N LEU A 35 -4.86 4.68 -10.03
CA LEU A 35 -4.75 5.27 -8.69
C LEU A 35 -3.94 4.40 -7.74
N VAL A 36 -4.22 3.09 -7.70
CA VAL A 36 -3.44 2.13 -6.88
C VAL A 36 -1.96 2.16 -7.25
N ALA A 37 -1.64 2.17 -8.55
CA ALA A 37 -0.26 2.25 -9.02
C ALA A 37 0.43 3.54 -8.57
N TYR A 38 -0.26 4.69 -8.61
CA TYR A 38 0.28 5.95 -8.11
C TYR A 38 0.52 5.92 -6.59
N MET A 39 -0.41 5.39 -5.80
CA MET A 39 -0.24 5.29 -4.34
C MET A 39 0.94 4.38 -3.98
N LEU A 40 1.07 3.23 -4.63
CA LEU A 40 2.19 2.32 -4.41
C LEU A 40 3.52 2.94 -4.85
N ALA A 41 3.54 3.63 -5.99
CA ALA A 41 4.73 4.34 -6.44
C ALA A 41 5.17 5.41 -5.43
N ASP A 42 4.23 6.17 -4.86
CA ASP A 42 4.55 7.19 -3.85
C ASP A 42 5.14 6.55 -2.57
N VAL A 43 4.49 5.51 -2.04
CA VAL A 43 4.97 4.77 -0.86
C VAL A 43 6.37 4.17 -1.11
N LEU A 44 6.55 3.52 -2.26
CA LEU A 44 7.82 2.88 -2.65
C LEU A 44 8.90 3.84 -3.15
N ASN A 45 8.59 5.11 -3.37
CA ASN A 45 9.60 6.14 -3.65
C ASN A 45 9.97 6.91 -2.39
N ASN A 46 9.00 7.16 -1.49
CA ASN A 46 9.20 7.90 -0.25
C ASN A 46 9.77 7.07 0.91
N TRP A 47 9.79 5.74 0.81
CA TRP A 47 10.40 4.87 1.85
C TRP A 47 11.88 5.20 2.14
N ARG A 48 12.67 5.64 1.14
CA ARG A 48 14.07 6.06 1.33
C ARG A 48 14.20 7.34 2.16
N SER A 49 13.16 8.19 2.22
CA SER A 49 13.18 9.43 2.99
C SER A 49 12.88 9.23 4.48
N ILE A 50 12.30 8.10 4.87
CA ILE A 50 11.86 7.83 6.26
C ILE A 50 13.02 7.26 7.13
N SER A 51 14.22 7.09 6.59
CA SER A 51 15.35 6.53 7.33
C SER A 51 16.13 7.51 8.22
N ASN A 52 15.74 8.79 8.34
CA ASN A 52 16.57 9.82 9.01
C ASN A 52 15.89 10.63 10.12
N THR A 53 14.69 10.26 10.61
CA THR A 53 14.02 11.05 11.68
C THR A 53 13.50 10.24 12.87
N TRP A 54 14.03 9.04 13.09
CA TRP A 54 13.88 8.36 14.40
C TRP A 54 15.18 8.49 15.17
N HIS A 55 15.34 9.64 15.82
CA HIS A 55 16.34 9.89 16.86
C HIS A 55 15.63 10.42 18.10
#